data_AF-A0A437MEA1-F1
#
_entry.id   AF-A0A437MEA1-F1
#
_cell.length_a   1.000
_cell.length_b   1.000
_cell.length_c   1.000
_cell.angle_alpha   90.00
_cell.angle_beta   90.00
_cell.angle_gamma   90.00
#
_symmetry.space_group_name_H-M   'P 1'
#
loop_
_entity.id
_entity.type
_entity.pdbx_description
1 polymer ?
#
loop_
_entity_poly.entity_id
_entity_poly.type
_entity_poly.pdbx_seq_one_letter_code
_entity_poly.pdbx_strand_id
1 'polypeptide(L)'
;MLYRIGHSRRSDGSRIPDWENFTSPWWITDSTFLEIAGRSEDAGTEIGLLVRMKLALTPDFGCCDTLFRVQLKNTLRAWNGRGFPVFENGTPEERERDNLPMAWHGGYEIAQNFVPGLRDFANNRPTQCALDSLNPLPPLPLTSYARVRDGGHAFIPFPWPVP
;
A
#
# COMPACT_ATOMS: atom_id res chain seq x y z
N MET A 1 -4.22 6.97 12.35
CA MET A 1 -3.91 7.81 11.16
C MET A 1 -4.32 7.01 9.91
N LEU A 2 -4.56 7.61 8.74
CA LEU A 2 -4.74 6.83 7.50
C LEU A 2 -3.50 6.93 6.62
N TYR A 3 -3.12 5.80 6.03
CA TYR A 3 -1.92 5.64 5.20
C TYR A 3 -2.30 5.13 3.82
N ARG A 4 -1.52 5.54 2.82
CA ARG A 4 -1.62 5.07 1.44
C ARG A 4 -0.21 4.92 0.87
N ILE A 5 0.12 3.70 0.45
CA ILE A 5 1.25 3.44 -0.44
C ILE A 5 0.80 3.89 -1.84
N GLY A 6 1.64 4.64 -2.56
CA GLY A 6 1.31 5.21 -3.86
C GLY A 6 2.53 5.67 -4.66
N HIS A 7 2.27 6.52 -5.65
CA HIS A 7 3.22 6.84 -6.73
C HIS A 7 3.39 8.35 -6.89
N SER A 8 4.63 8.83 -7.01
CA SER A 8 4.94 10.20 -7.42
C SER A 8 4.91 10.40 -8.94
N ARG A 9 4.92 9.31 -9.73
CA ARG A 9 4.99 9.33 -11.21
C ARG A 9 4.05 8.34 -11.88
N ARG A 10 3.62 8.66 -13.10
CA ARG A 10 2.92 7.74 -14.02
C ARG A 10 3.93 6.90 -14.82
N SER A 11 3.43 5.96 -15.62
CA SER A 11 4.23 5.11 -16.53
C SER A 11 5.00 5.88 -17.60
N ASP A 12 4.54 7.07 -17.99
CA ASP A 12 5.25 8.01 -18.88
C ASP A 12 6.34 8.85 -18.16
N GLY A 13 6.56 8.63 -16.86
CA GLY A 13 7.49 9.37 -16.02
C GLY A 13 6.99 10.74 -15.54
N SER A 14 5.82 11.21 -15.99
CA SER A 14 5.20 12.48 -15.57
C SER A 14 4.84 12.45 -14.08
N ARG A 15 4.96 13.59 -13.39
CA ARG A 15 4.59 13.68 -11.96
C ARG A 15 3.08 13.53 -11.79
N ILE A 16 2.69 12.71 -10.82
CA ILE A 16 1.32 12.64 -10.28
C ILE A 16 1.19 13.75 -9.21
N PRO A 17 0.19 14.65 -9.31
CA PRO A 17 -0.13 15.60 -8.24
C PRO A 17 -0.52 14.86 -6.96
N ASP A 18 0.03 15.27 -5.82
CA ASP A 18 -0.15 14.55 -4.55
C ASP A 18 -1.63 14.40 -4.14
N TRP A 19 -2.49 15.35 -4.54
CA TRP A 19 -3.93 15.28 -4.34
C TRP A 19 -4.58 14.06 -5.02
N GLU A 20 -4.05 13.58 -6.15
CA GLU A 20 -4.58 12.37 -6.81
C GLU A 20 -4.45 11.12 -5.92
N ASN A 21 -3.35 11.05 -5.15
CA ASN A 21 -3.16 10.02 -4.13
C ASN A 21 -4.03 10.29 -2.90
N PHE A 22 -4.03 11.51 -2.36
CA PHE A 22 -4.82 11.88 -1.17
C PHE A 22 -6.35 11.85 -1.37
N THR A 23 -6.84 11.76 -2.61
CA THR A 23 -8.27 11.60 -2.96
C THR A 23 -8.63 10.18 -3.41
N SER A 24 -7.65 9.27 -3.51
CA SER A 24 -7.94 7.88 -3.82
C SER A 24 -8.81 7.26 -2.72
N PRO A 25 -9.78 6.40 -3.04
CA PRO A 25 -10.67 5.81 -2.02
C PRO A 25 -9.98 4.72 -1.18
N TRP A 26 -8.76 4.27 -1.53
CA TRP A 26 -8.09 3.12 -0.92
C TRP A 26 -7.06 3.53 0.15
N TRP A 27 -7.30 3.11 1.40
CA TRP A 27 -6.51 3.45 2.59
C TRP A 27 -6.24 2.25 3.51
N ILE A 28 -5.06 2.19 4.11
CA ILE A 28 -4.70 1.25 5.19
C ILE A 28 -4.51 1.97 6.53
N THR A 29 -4.53 1.22 7.63
CA THR A 29 -4.20 1.72 8.97
C THR A 29 -2.68 1.78 9.17
N ASP A 30 -2.26 2.38 10.29
CA ASP A 30 -0.90 2.28 10.84
C ASP A 30 -0.50 0.83 11.09
N SER A 31 -1.34 0.04 11.77
CA SER A 31 -1.06 -1.38 12.05
C SER A 31 -0.84 -2.20 10.79
N THR A 32 -1.68 -2.03 9.77
CA THR A 32 -1.54 -2.70 8.47
C THR A 32 -0.28 -2.24 7.73
N PHE A 33 0.06 -0.94 7.77
CA PHE A 33 1.31 -0.44 7.17
C PHE A 33 2.57 -1.01 7.82
N LEU A 34 2.60 -1.11 9.15
CA LEU A 34 3.73 -1.69 9.89
C LEU A 34 3.89 -3.19 9.60
N GLU A 35 2.80 -3.94 9.42
CA GLU A 35 2.89 -5.34 8.98
C GLU A 35 3.49 -5.45 7.57
N ILE A 36 3.05 -4.63 6.61
CA ILE A 36 3.61 -4.64 5.24
C ILE A 36 5.12 -4.39 5.26
N ALA A 37 5.58 -3.42 6.06
CA ALA A 37 7.01 -3.15 6.24
C ALA A 37 7.76 -4.36 6.82
N GLY A 38 7.21 -5.00 7.87
CA GLY A 38 7.79 -6.19 8.48
C GLY A 38 7.89 -7.38 7.51
N ARG A 39 6.88 -7.61 6.66
CA ARG A 39 6.93 -8.65 5.61
C ARG A 39 7.92 -8.32 4.50
N SER A 40 8.10 -7.04 4.18
CA SER A 40 9.15 -6.56 3.28
C SER A 40 10.54 -6.96 3.80
N GLU A 41 10.80 -6.70 5.08
CA GLU A 41 12.05 -7.07 5.76
C GLU A 41 12.22 -8.61 5.86
N ASP A 42 11.16 -9.36 6.17
CA ASP A 42 11.19 -10.84 6.22
C ASP A 42 11.53 -11.47 4.85
N ALA A 43 10.98 -10.92 3.77
CA ALA A 43 11.18 -11.41 2.40
C ALA A 43 12.43 -10.83 1.70
N GLY A 44 13.28 -10.06 2.41
CA GLY A 44 14.46 -9.40 1.84
C GLY A 44 14.15 -8.47 0.65
N THR A 45 12.90 -8.02 0.52
CA THR A 45 12.38 -7.33 -0.66
C THR A 45 12.06 -5.88 -0.30
N GLU A 46 12.50 -4.93 -1.12
CA GLU A 46 12.22 -3.50 -0.89
C GLU A 46 10.71 -3.22 -0.92
N ILE A 47 10.21 -2.36 -0.03
CA ILE A 47 8.76 -2.06 0.07
C ILE A 47 8.19 -1.37 -1.19
N GLY A 48 9.03 -0.71 -2.00
CA GLY A 48 8.65 -0.24 -3.35
C GLY A 48 8.64 -1.35 -4.43
N LEU A 49 9.40 -2.43 -4.19
CA LEU A 49 9.45 -3.65 -5.00
C LEU A 49 8.48 -4.75 -4.51
N LEU A 50 7.63 -4.46 -3.53
CA LEU A 50 6.37 -5.18 -3.32
C LEU A 50 5.40 -4.78 -4.45
N VAL A 51 5.75 -5.20 -5.67
CA VAL A 51 5.10 -4.86 -6.94
C VAL A 51 3.63 -5.25 -6.85
N ARG A 52 2.77 -4.24 -6.70
CA ARG A 52 1.33 -4.39 -6.50
C ARG A 52 1.02 -5.31 -5.32
N MET A 53 0.95 -4.69 -4.15
CA MET A 53 -0.24 -4.94 -3.34
C MET A 53 -1.48 -4.74 -4.25
N LYS A 54 -2.09 -5.82 -4.75
CA LYS A 54 -3.40 -5.71 -5.42
C LYS A 54 -4.44 -5.46 -4.36
N LEU A 55 -4.63 -4.18 -4.07
CA LEU A 55 -5.65 -3.64 -3.18
C LEU A 55 -7.03 -3.81 -3.85
N ALA A 56 -7.50 -5.06 -3.82
CA ALA A 56 -8.76 -5.62 -4.28
C ALA A 56 -9.14 -5.46 -5.77
N LEU A 57 -9.00 -4.28 -6.40
CA LEU A 57 -9.81 -3.93 -7.58
C LEU A 57 -9.13 -3.21 -8.75
N THR A 58 -7.79 -3.07 -8.79
CA THR A 58 -7.12 -2.36 -9.92
C THR A 58 -5.83 -3.05 -10.41
N PRO A 59 -5.82 -3.60 -11.64
CA PRO A 59 -4.66 -4.31 -12.19
C PRO A 59 -3.66 -3.41 -12.96
N ASP A 60 -3.67 -2.08 -12.77
CA ASP A 60 -2.79 -1.15 -13.52
C ASP A 60 -2.08 -0.08 -12.66
N PHE A 61 -1.59 -0.45 -11.47
CA PHE A 61 -0.72 0.41 -10.65
C PHE A 61 0.75 -0.03 -10.75
N GLY A 62 1.65 0.89 -11.09
CA GLY A 62 3.08 0.62 -11.34
C GLY A 62 3.92 0.42 -10.08
N CYS A 63 5.22 0.75 -10.14
CA CYS A 63 6.11 0.69 -8.98
C CYS A 63 5.74 1.78 -7.95
N CYS A 64 5.52 1.38 -6.70
CA CYS A 64 5.24 2.29 -5.60
C CYS A 64 6.53 2.96 -5.12
N ASP A 65 6.52 4.27 -4.87
CA ASP A 65 7.72 5.01 -4.41
C ASP A 65 7.46 5.92 -3.20
N THR A 66 6.18 6.19 -2.87
CA THR A 66 5.80 7.26 -1.93
C THR A 66 4.74 6.81 -0.94
N LEU A 67 4.95 7.12 0.35
CA LEU A 67 3.98 6.99 1.42
C LEU A 67 3.22 8.30 1.63
N PHE A 68 1.91 8.26 1.38
CA PHE A 68 0.96 9.33 1.63
C PHE A 68 0.24 9.09 2.96
N ARG A 69 0.03 10.15 3.76
CA ARG A 69 -0.57 10.09 5.09
C ARG A 69 -1.62 11.19 5.25
N VAL A 70 -2.80 10.86 5.79
CA VAL A 70 -3.85 11.85 6.09
C VAL A 70 -4.35 11.68 7.52
N GLN A 71 -4.42 12.80 8.24
CA GLN A 71 -5.14 12.89 9.50
C GLN A 71 -6.62 13.16 9.18
N LEU A 72 -7.52 12.42 9.80
CA LEU A 72 -8.96 12.67 9.68
C LEU A 72 -9.36 13.89 10.52
N LYS A 73 -10.05 14.84 9.89
CA LYS A 73 -10.77 15.95 10.54
C LYS A 73 -12.15 15.51 10.99
N ASN A 74 -12.83 14.68 10.17
CA ASN A 74 -14.19 14.18 10.38
C ASN A 74 -14.24 12.65 10.33
N THR A 75 -15.26 12.06 10.94
CA THR A 75 -15.57 10.63 10.81
C THR A 75 -16.09 10.32 9.40
N LEU A 76 -15.37 9.49 8.65
CA LEU A 76 -15.77 9.01 7.34
C LEU A 76 -16.40 7.61 7.44
N ARG A 77 -17.38 7.33 6.56
CA ARG A 77 -17.88 5.97 6.36
C ARG A 77 -16.94 5.24 5.39
N ALA A 78 -16.64 3.99 5.70
CA ALA A 78 -15.78 3.14 4.89
C ALA A 78 -16.32 1.70 4.90
N TRP A 79 -16.01 0.93 3.85
CA TRP A 79 -16.11 -0.52 3.87
C TRP A 79 -14.72 -1.11 4.08
N ASN A 80 -14.61 -2.11 4.94
CA ASN A 80 -13.37 -2.87 5.06
C ASN A 80 -13.41 -4.07 4.11
N GLY A 81 -12.40 -4.21 3.25
CA GLY A 81 -12.25 -5.32 2.32
C GLY A 81 -10.88 -5.96 2.48
N ARG A 82 -10.79 -7.28 2.39
CA ARG A 82 -9.50 -8.00 2.40
C ARG A 82 -9.03 -8.24 0.96
N GLY A 83 -7.72 -8.24 0.77
CA GLY A 83 -7.10 -8.60 -0.50
C GLY A 83 -5.77 -9.31 -0.30
N PHE A 84 -5.44 -10.20 -1.22
CA PHE A 84 -4.13 -10.84 -1.31
C PHE A 84 -3.20 -9.97 -2.18
N PRO A 85 -1.89 -9.91 -1.90
CA PRO A 85 -0.92 -9.40 -2.87
C PRO A 85 -0.91 -10.33 -4.10
N VAL A 86 -0.76 -9.75 -5.29
CA VAL A 86 -0.79 -10.51 -6.56
C VAL A 86 0.21 -9.88 -7.52
N PHE A 87 1.28 -10.61 -7.78
CA PHE A 87 2.25 -10.25 -8.81
C PHE A 87 1.67 -10.57 -10.19
N GLU A 88 2.07 -9.79 -11.19
CA GLU A 88 1.60 -9.95 -12.58
C GLU A 88 2.62 -10.68 -13.46
N ASN A 89 3.87 -10.73 -13.01
CA ASN A 89 4.96 -11.40 -13.69
C ASN A 89 5.14 -12.79 -13.06
N GLY A 90 4.29 -13.73 -13.46
CA GLY A 90 4.39 -15.17 -13.19
C GLY A 90 3.85 -15.65 -11.84
N THR A 91 3.61 -16.97 -11.75
CA THR A 91 3.34 -17.67 -10.49
C THR A 91 4.61 -17.72 -9.61
N PRO A 92 4.54 -18.09 -8.31
CA PRO A 92 5.72 -18.25 -7.47
C PRO A 92 6.81 -19.15 -8.08
N GLU A 93 6.40 -20.27 -8.68
CA GLU A 93 7.27 -21.27 -9.32
C GLU A 93 7.96 -20.70 -10.57
N GLU A 94 7.25 -19.85 -11.33
CA GLU A 94 7.83 -19.14 -12.47
C GLU A 94 8.85 -18.09 -12.05
N ARG A 95 8.59 -17.41 -10.93
CA ARG A 95 9.51 -16.41 -10.39
C ARG A 95 10.76 -17.03 -9.79
N GLU A 96 10.63 -18.19 -9.14
CA GLU A 96 11.76 -18.99 -8.68
C GLU A 96 12.62 -19.48 -9.86
N ARG A 97 11.97 -20.04 -10.90
CA ARG A 97 12.61 -20.43 -12.19
C ARG A 97 13.39 -19.28 -12.82
N ASP A 98 12.79 -18.09 -12.87
CA ASP A 98 13.35 -16.91 -13.55
C ASP A 98 14.25 -16.05 -12.63
N ASN A 99 14.56 -16.53 -11.42
CA ASN A 99 15.36 -15.85 -10.39
C ASN A 99 14.89 -14.40 -10.10
N LEU A 100 13.57 -14.22 -10.00
CA LEU A 100 12.90 -12.97 -9.67
C LEU A 100 12.55 -12.91 -8.17
N PRO A 101 12.52 -11.73 -7.53
CA PRO A 101 12.20 -11.60 -6.11
C PRO A 101 10.87 -12.26 -5.72
N MET A 102 10.86 -13.00 -4.61
CA MET A 102 9.72 -13.82 -4.24
C MET A 102 8.50 -13.00 -3.81
N ALA A 103 7.34 -13.50 -4.22
CA ALA A 103 6.13 -12.71 -4.45
C ALA A 103 5.19 -12.60 -3.22
N TRP A 104 5.77 -12.29 -2.04
CA TRP A 104 5.11 -12.35 -0.73
C TRP A 104 4.77 -13.77 -0.27
N HIS A 105 5.25 -14.18 0.91
CA HIS A 105 5.04 -15.54 1.43
C HIS A 105 3.68 -15.73 2.12
N GLY A 106 3.09 -16.92 1.96
CA GLY A 106 2.19 -17.48 2.97
C GLY A 106 0.71 -17.06 2.94
N GLY A 107 0.15 -16.70 1.78
CA GLY A 107 -1.32 -16.57 1.60
C GLY A 107 -2.00 -15.54 2.51
N TYR A 108 -1.27 -14.53 2.96
CA TYR A 108 -1.75 -13.61 3.99
C TYR A 108 -2.64 -12.49 3.41
N GLU A 109 -3.78 -12.23 4.08
CA GLU A 109 -4.75 -11.21 3.69
C GLU A 109 -4.44 -9.84 4.30
N ILE A 110 -4.52 -8.79 3.49
CA ILE A 110 -4.30 -7.40 3.90
C ILE A 110 -5.63 -6.65 3.88
N ALA A 111 -5.98 -5.98 4.99
CA ALA A 111 -7.20 -5.21 5.13
C ALA A 111 -7.09 -3.80 4.52
N GLN A 112 -8.00 -3.46 3.62
CA GLN A 112 -8.22 -2.13 3.04
C GLN A 112 -9.46 -1.47 3.62
N ASN A 113 -9.42 -0.14 3.73
CA ASN A 113 -10.60 0.70 3.94
C ASN A 113 -10.91 1.43 2.64
N PHE A 114 -12.04 1.10 2.01
CA PHE A 114 -12.60 1.79 0.87
C PHE A 114 -13.48 2.94 1.35
N VAL A 115 -13.09 4.18 1.04
CA VAL A 115 -13.78 5.41 1.44
C VAL A 115 -14.38 6.06 0.19
N PRO A 116 -15.72 6.10 0.03
CA PRO A 116 -16.36 6.57 -1.19
C PRO A 116 -16.26 8.09 -1.35
N GLY A 117 -16.38 8.55 -2.59
CA GLY A 117 -16.66 9.96 -2.87
C GLY A 117 -15.56 10.94 -2.46
N LEU A 118 -14.30 10.51 -2.34
CA LEU A 118 -13.16 11.40 -2.10
C LEU A 118 -12.65 12.10 -3.40
N ARG A 119 -12.85 11.48 -4.57
CA ARG A 119 -12.48 11.99 -5.89
C ARG A 119 -13.71 12.12 -6.80
N ASP A 120 -13.85 13.28 -7.42
CA ASP A 120 -14.71 13.52 -8.57
C ASP A 120 -13.94 13.02 -9.81
N PHE A 121 -14.26 11.81 -10.25
CA PHE A 121 -13.57 11.16 -11.38
C PHE A 121 -13.92 11.81 -12.73
N ALA A 122 -15.11 12.41 -12.87
CA ALA A 122 -15.55 13.04 -14.12
C ALA A 122 -14.83 14.38 -14.36
N ASN A 123 -14.69 15.20 -13.32
CA ASN A 123 -13.98 16.50 -13.38
C ASN A 123 -12.52 16.41 -12.89
N ASN A 124 -12.02 15.20 -12.67
CA ASN A 124 -10.66 14.88 -12.22
C ASN A 124 -10.14 15.78 -11.07
N ARG A 125 -10.81 15.76 -9.91
CA ARG A 125 -10.50 16.66 -8.78
C ARG A 125 -10.90 16.08 -7.40
N PRO A 126 -10.44 16.66 -6.27
CA PRO A 126 -10.99 16.38 -4.95
C PRO A 126 -12.48 16.74 -4.86
N THR A 127 -13.25 15.98 -4.07
CA THR A 127 -14.59 16.41 -3.65
C THR A 127 -14.52 17.30 -2.40
N GLN A 128 -15.60 18.03 -2.12
CA GLN A 128 -15.73 18.79 -0.88
C GLN A 128 -15.57 17.89 0.37
N CYS A 129 -16.11 16.66 0.32
CA CYS A 129 -15.94 15.65 1.37
C CYS A 129 -14.46 15.39 1.72
N ALA A 130 -13.59 15.26 0.70
CA ALA A 130 -12.16 15.08 0.92
C ALA A 130 -11.49 16.33 1.49
N LEU A 131 -11.82 17.52 0.98
CA LEU A 131 -11.27 18.80 1.46
C LEU A 131 -11.63 19.07 2.93
N ASP A 132 -12.89 18.83 3.30
CA ASP A 132 -13.41 19.04 4.65
C ASP A 132 -12.92 17.99 5.64
N SER A 133 -12.71 16.74 5.20
CA SER A 133 -12.47 15.61 6.11
C SER A 133 -11.02 15.14 6.19
N LEU A 134 -10.16 15.49 5.23
CA LEU A 134 -8.75 15.06 5.21
C LEU A 134 -7.79 16.23 5.49
N ASN A 135 -6.80 16.00 6.33
CA ASN A 135 -5.63 16.85 6.51
C ASN A 135 -4.38 16.11 5.98
N PRO A 136 -3.94 16.36 4.74
CA PRO A 136 -2.79 15.70 4.16
C PRO A 136 -1.48 16.16 4.80
N LEU A 137 -0.65 15.20 5.20
CA LEU A 137 0.70 15.45 5.71
C LEU A 137 1.72 15.35 4.54
N PRO A 138 2.90 15.97 4.66
CA PRO A 138 3.95 15.84 3.64
C PRO A 138 4.22 14.36 3.29
N PRO A 139 4.27 14.01 1.99
CA PRO A 139 4.61 12.66 1.56
C PRO A 139 6.03 12.29 1.95
N LEU A 140 6.29 11.00 2.17
CA LEU A 140 7.62 10.46 2.45
C LEU A 140 8.03 9.46 1.37
N PRO A 141 9.30 9.42 0.92
CA PRO A 141 9.79 8.32 0.10
C PRO A 141 9.62 6.99 0.83
N LEU A 142 9.17 5.94 0.15
CA LEU A 142 9.06 4.60 0.74
C LEU A 142 10.41 4.06 1.22
N THR A 143 11.49 4.44 0.54
CA THR A 143 12.89 4.17 0.94
C THR A 143 13.24 4.72 2.32
N SER A 144 12.53 5.74 2.84
CA SER A 144 12.76 6.25 4.20
C SER A 144 12.24 5.33 5.31
N TYR A 145 11.54 4.25 4.97
CA TYR A 145 11.06 3.22 5.90
C TYR A 145 11.84 1.90 5.81
N ALA A 146 12.86 1.81 4.94
CA ALA A 146 13.52 0.56 4.58
C ALA A 146 14.43 -0.06 5.67
N ARG A 147 14.44 0.47 6.90
CA ARG A 147 15.10 -0.11 8.07
C ARG A 147 14.33 0.19 9.36
N VAL A 148 13.48 -0.74 9.78
CA VAL A 148 12.97 -0.81 11.16
C VAL A 148 13.85 -1.75 11.99
N ARG A 149 14.58 -2.68 11.36
CA ARG A 149 15.46 -3.66 12.02
C ARG A 149 16.87 -3.22 12.43
N ASP A 150 17.32 -2.01 12.13
CA ASP A 150 18.61 -1.47 12.65
C ASP A 150 18.49 -1.09 14.15
N GLY A 151 18.35 -2.11 15.00
CA GLY A 151 18.10 -2.01 16.45
C GLY A 151 17.41 -3.25 16.99
N GLY A 152 16.54 -3.86 16.18
CA GLY A 152 15.94 -5.18 16.40
C GLY A 152 14.77 -5.23 17.39
N HIS A 153 13.75 -6.01 17.04
CA HIS A 153 12.76 -6.54 17.98
C HIS A 153 12.55 -8.03 17.69
N ALA A 154 12.31 -8.82 18.75
CA ALA A 154 12.42 -10.27 18.71
C ALA A 154 11.26 -10.98 17.97
N PHE A 155 11.50 -12.25 17.62
CA PHE A 155 10.50 -13.14 17.02
C PHE A 155 9.19 -13.19 17.82
N ILE A 156 8.06 -12.99 17.12
CA ILE A 156 6.77 -13.54 17.52
C ILE A 156 6.55 -14.79 16.67
N PRO A 157 6.69 -16.02 17.22
CA PRO A 157 6.44 -17.24 16.47
C PRO A 157 4.94 -17.39 16.22
N PHE A 158 4.50 -17.24 14.97
CA PHE A 158 3.11 -17.45 14.59
C PHE A 158 2.87 -18.94 14.28
N PRO A 159 1.94 -19.63 14.98
CA PRO A 159 1.72 -21.05 14.76
C PRO A 159 0.93 -21.28 13.47
N TRP A 160 1.59 -21.80 12.43
CA TRP A 160 0.91 -22.42 11.30
C TRP A 160 0.53 -23.86 11.66
N PRO A 161 -0.66 -24.36 11.31
CA PRO A 161 -1.01 -25.76 11.53
C PRO A 161 -0.14 -26.67 10.66
N VAL A 162 0.59 -27.58 11.33
CA VAL A 162 1.23 -28.76 10.74
C VAL A 162 0.12 -29.80 10.46
N PRO A 163 0.23 -30.66 9.42
CA PRO A 163 -0.88 -31.53 8.96
C PRO A 163 -1.50 -32.46 10.00
#